data_AF-A0A3M9MDE4-F1
#
_entry.id   AF-A0A3M9MDE4-F1
#
_cell.length_a   1.000
_cell.length_b   1.000
_cell.length_c   1.000
_cell.angle_alpha   90.00
_cell.angle_beta   90.00
_cell.angle_gamma   90.00
#
_symmetry.space_group_name_H-M   'P 1'
#
loop_
_entity.id
_entity.type
_entity.pdbx_description
1 polymer ?
#
loop_
_entity_poly.entity_id
_entity_poly.type
_entity_poly.pdbx_seq_one_letter_code
_entity_poly.pdbx_strand_id
1 'polypeptide(L)'
;MKLIKDKKFLKNIAHYIDLTNTIGGGVVQPQVNMVKRKTEAVLQVVLPGVSPEQCQVLLDKNQLTVMALHQPQQHPETQMPLFHQNFLLPPYVDFSELKVVHKGHELRVHIPYLPQGPRFLEIEQR
;
A
#
# COMPACT_ATOMS: atom_id res chain seq x y z
N MET A 1 -46.28 2.09 2.20
CA MET A 1 -44.80 2.12 2.11
C MET A 1 -44.20 1.56 3.39
N LYS A 2 -43.63 0.34 3.35
CA LYS A 2 -43.06 -0.36 4.53
C LYS A 2 -41.55 -0.15 4.73
N LEU A 3 -40.84 0.40 3.73
CA LEU A 3 -39.37 0.53 3.76
C LEU A 3 -38.83 1.46 4.87
N ILE A 4 -39.53 2.55 5.17
CA ILE A 4 -39.04 3.58 6.13
C ILE A 4 -39.25 3.13 7.59
N LYS A 5 -39.97 2.04 7.85
CA LYS A 5 -40.23 1.54 9.22
C LYS A 5 -39.23 0.47 9.66
N ASP A 6 -38.43 -0.06 8.74
CA ASP A 6 -37.42 -1.06 9.07
C ASP A 6 -36.13 -0.37 9.53
N LYS A 7 -35.98 -0.26 10.85
CA LYS A 7 -34.81 0.34 11.52
C LYS A 7 -33.50 -0.38 11.14
N LYS A 8 -33.54 -1.68 10.86
CA LYS A 8 -32.34 -2.45 10.47
C LYS A 8 -31.95 -2.10 9.04
N PHE A 9 -32.92 -2.02 8.13
CA PHE A 9 -32.69 -1.57 6.76
C PHE A 9 -32.11 -0.14 6.72
N LEU A 10 -32.72 0.81 7.43
CA LEU A 10 -32.21 2.18 7.50
C LEU A 10 -30.80 2.28 8.11
N LYS A 11 -30.52 1.50 9.16
CA LYS A 11 -29.18 1.44 9.75
C LYS A 11 -28.14 0.95 8.74
N ASN A 12 -28.45 -0.12 8.01
CA ASN A 12 -27.54 -0.66 6.99
C ASN A 12 -27.31 0.35 5.86
N ILE A 13 -28.36 1.03 5.37
CA ILE A 13 -28.21 2.07 4.34
C ILE A 13 -27.34 3.22 4.83
N ALA A 14 -27.54 3.69 6.07
CA ALA A 14 -26.69 4.72 6.66
C ALA A 14 -25.22 4.29 6.73
N HIS A 15 -24.94 3.02 7.08
CA HIS A 15 -23.56 2.49 7.10
C HIS A 15 -22.96 2.42 5.70
N TYR A 16 -23.71 1.95 4.71
CA TYR A 16 -23.24 1.96 3.32
C TYR A 16 -22.92 3.38 2.84
N ILE A 17 -23.77 4.36 3.15
CA ILE A 17 -23.52 5.77 2.80
C ILE A 17 -22.22 6.28 3.44
N ASP A 18 -22.02 6.01 4.73
CA ASP A 18 -20.81 6.43 5.47
C ASP A 18 -19.52 5.81 4.90
N LEU A 19 -19.58 4.52 4.54
CA LEU A 19 -18.48 3.82 3.87
C LEU A 19 -18.20 4.41 2.48
N THR A 20 -19.24 4.68 1.69
CA THR A 20 -19.07 5.28 0.35
C THR A 20 -18.52 6.70 0.41
N ASN A 21 -18.88 7.48 1.43
CA ASN A 21 -18.32 8.82 1.65
C ASN A 21 -16.85 8.75 2.03
N THR A 22 -16.45 7.76 2.84
CA THR A 22 -15.05 7.52 3.20
C THR A 22 -14.23 7.21 1.96
N ILE A 23 -14.68 6.30 1.10
CA ILE A 23 -13.97 5.90 -0.13
C ILE A 23 -13.98 6.98 -1.20
N GLY A 24 -15.11 7.67 -1.37
CA GLY A 24 -15.36 8.59 -2.49
C GLY A 24 -14.95 10.04 -2.26
N GLY A 25 -14.76 10.50 -1.02
CA GLY A 25 -14.49 11.92 -0.76
C GLY A 25 -13.90 12.31 0.60
N GLY A 26 -13.65 11.36 1.51
CA GLY A 26 -13.20 11.64 2.88
C GLY A 26 -11.71 11.41 3.16
N VAL A 27 -11.01 10.59 2.36
CA VAL A 27 -9.56 10.35 2.53
C VAL A 27 -8.78 11.22 1.55
N VAL A 28 -7.80 11.97 2.05
CA VAL A 28 -6.86 12.70 1.21
C VAL A 28 -6.14 11.72 0.29
N GLN A 29 -6.00 12.07 -0.98
CA GLN A 29 -5.37 11.21 -1.99
C GLN A 29 -3.98 10.75 -1.54
N PRO A 30 -3.71 9.42 -1.53
CA PRO A 30 -2.39 8.87 -1.30
C PRO A 30 -1.33 9.50 -2.21
N GLN A 31 -0.19 9.88 -1.64
CA GLN A 31 0.95 10.35 -2.40
C GLN A 31 2.06 9.31 -2.39
N VAL A 32 2.57 9.00 -3.57
CA VAL A 32 3.61 8.00 -3.77
C VAL A 32 4.77 8.65 -4.52
N ASN A 33 5.97 8.56 -3.95
CA ASN A 33 7.17 9.12 -4.54
C ASN A 33 8.32 8.10 -4.48
N MET A 34 9.12 8.01 -5.54
CA MET A 34 10.29 7.13 -5.59
C MET A 34 11.56 7.97 -5.66
N VAL A 35 12.37 7.95 -4.60
CA VAL A 35 13.63 8.68 -4.53
C VAL A 35 14.78 7.72 -4.78
N LYS A 36 15.46 7.87 -5.92
CA LYS A 36 16.66 7.07 -6.25
C LYS A 36 17.89 7.69 -5.59
N ARG A 37 18.71 6.86 -4.96
CA ARG A 37 20.02 7.21 -4.39
C ARG A 37 21.11 6.36 -5.03
N LYS A 38 22.36 6.56 -4.63
CA LYS A 38 23.49 5.80 -5.17
C LYS A 38 23.43 4.31 -4.79
N THR A 39 22.95 3.98 -3.59
CA THR A 39 23.01 2.62 -3.00
C THR A 39 21.64 1.98 -2.81
N GLU A 40 20.57 2.75 -2.95
CA GLU A 40 19.19 2.30 -2.71
C GLU A 40 18.21 3.17 -3.49
N ALA A 41 16.98 2.69 -3.66
CA ALA A 41 15.82 3.53 -3.86
C ALA A 41 14.99 3.58 -2.58
N VAL A 42 14.31 4.70 -2.34
CA VAL A 42 13.37 4.85 -1.22
C VAL A 42 11.99 5.15 -1.80
N LEU A 43 11.07 4.20 -1.65
CA LEU A 43 9.66 4.41 -1.92
C LEU A 43 9.01 5.09 -0.73
N GLN A 44 8.45 6.26 -0.96
CA GLN A 44 7.78 7.09 0.03
C GLN A 44 6.29 7.05 -0.24
N VAL A 45 5.51 6.64 0.77
CA VAL A 45 4.05 6.58 0.67
C VAL A 45 3.46 7.39 1.82
N VAL A 46 2.74 8.44 1.48
CA VAL A 46 2.02 9.30 2.44
C VAL A 46 0.54 8.98 2.33
N LEU A 47 -0.04 8.51 3.43
CA LEU A 47 -1.45 8.13 3.55
C LEU A 47 -2.08 8.93 4.70
N PRO A 48 -2.55 10.17 4.45
CA PRO A 48 -3.09 10.99 5.53
C PRO A 48 -4.33 10.35 6.14
N GLY A 49 -4.41 10.32 7.47
CA GLY A 49 -5.53 9.73 8.19
C GLY A 49 -5.51 8.19 8.27
N VAL A 50 -4.46 7.54 7.77
CA VAL A 50 -4.25 6.09 7.90
C VAL A 50 -3.21 5.84 8.98
N SER A 51 -3.53 4.96 9.94
CA SER A 51 -2.58 4.57 10.98
C SER A 51 -1.60 3.50 10.46
N PRO A 52 -0.39 3.39 11.03
CA PRO A 52 0.61 2.42 10.57
C PRO A 52 0.11 0.97 10.61
N GLU A 53 -0.76 0.64 11.56
CA GLU A 53 -1.33 -0.69 11.76
C GLU A 53 -2.31 -1.08 10.65
N GLN A 54 -2.84 -0.10 9.92
CA GLN A 54 -3.71 -0.30 8.77
C GLN A 54 -2.92 -0.52 7.47
N CYS A 55 -1.63 -0.23 7.47
CA CYS A 55 -0.75 -0.39 6.33
C CYS A 55 -0.17 -1.80 6.28
N GLN A 56 -0.11 -2.37 5.07
CA GLN A 56 0.55 -3.63 4.80
C GLN A 56 1.49 -3.48 3.61
N VAL A 57 2.67 -4.06 3.75
CA VAL A 57 3.65 -4.16 2.67
C VAL A 57 3.96 -5.63 2.46
N LEU A 58 3.71 -6.12 1.26
CA LEU A 58 3.95 -7.49 0.85
C LEU A 58 5.00 -7.51 -0.26
N LEU A 59 5.92 -8.47 -0.20
CA LEU A 59 6.82 -8.79 -1.29
C LEU A 59 6.51 -10.22 -1.76
N ASP A 60 6.08 -10.36 -3.01
CA ASP A 60 6.00 -11.66 -3.70
C ASP A 60 6.96 -11.65 -4.88
N LYS A 61 8.03 -12.45 -4.80
CA LYS A 61 9.15 -12.44 -5.75
C LYS A 61 9.72 -11.03 -5.91
N ASN A 62 9.49 -10.38 -7.05
CA ASN A 62 9.92 -9.01 -7.33
C ASN A 62 8.75 -8.02 -7.39
N GLN A 63 7.55 -8.41 -6.96
CA GLN A 63 6.40 -7.52 -6.86
C GLN A 63 6.24 -7.04 -5.42
N LEU A 64 6.44 -5.75 -5.22
CA LEU A 64 6.19 -5.06 -3.96
C LEU A 64 4.77 -4.48 -3.99
N THR A 65 3.94 -4.93 -3.08
CA THR A 65 2.57 -4.41 -2.91
C THR A 65 2.51 -3.59 -1.64
N VAL A 66 2.06 -2.33 -1.76
CA VAL A 66 1.75 -1.47 -0.63
C VAL A 66 0.25 -1.25 -0.61
N MET A 67 -0.39 -1.56 0.51
CA MET A 67 -1.82 -1.37 0.68
C MET A 67 -2.16 -0.80 2.05
N ALA A 68 -3.31 -0.16 2.15
CA ALA A 68 -3.91 0.22 3.42
C ALA A 68 -5.36 -0.24 3.46
N LEU A 69 -5.77 -0.82 4.58
CA LEU A 69 -7.10 -1.38 4.78
C LEU A 69 -7.80 -0.63 5.90
N HIS A 70 -9.02 -0.16 5.63
CA HIS A 70 -9.93 0.31 6.66
C HIS A 70 -10.62 -0.88 7.32
N GLN A 71 -10.64 -0.88 8.65
CA GLN A 71 -11.39 -1.82 9.47
C GLN A 71 -12.43 -1.03 10.27
N PRO A 72 -13.72 -1.07 9.87
CA PRO A 72 -14.79 -0.43 10.61
C PRO A 72 -14.94 -1.08 11.98
N GLN A 73 -14.96 -0.27 13.03
CA GLN A 73 -15.03 -0.74 14.42
C GLN A 73 -16.33 -1.51 14.75
N GLN A 74 -17.40 -1.25 13.99
CA GLN A 74 -18.70 -1.89 14.16
C GLN A 74 -18.87 -3.17 13.31
N HIS A 75 -17.99 -3.39 12.32
CA HIS A 75 -18.05 -4.51 11.38
C HIS A 75 -16.63 -4.97 11.00
N PRO A 76 -15.87 -5.59 11.93
CA PRO A 76 -14.50 -6.00 11.69
C PRO A 76 -14.35 -7.05 10.58
N GLU A 77 -15.41 -7.80 10.27
CA GLU A 77 -15.48 -8.71 9.12
C GLU A 77 -15.43 -8.00 7.75
N THR A 78 -15.63 -6.68 7.69
CA THR A 78 -15.66 -5.92 6.44
C THR A 78 -14.40 -5.07 6.30
N GLN A 79 -13.32 -5.65 5.79
CA GLN A 79 -12.12 -4.90 5.42
C GLN A 79 -12.33 -4.20 4.08
N MET A 80 -12.00 -2.91 3.99
CA MET A 80 -12.10 -2.14 2.75
C MET A 80 -10.75 -1.55 2.35
N PRO A 81 -10.31 -1.70 1.09
CA PRO A 81 -9.05 -1.11 0.65
C PRO A 81 -9.18 0.41 0.54
N LEU A 82 -8.31 1.13 1.24
CA LEU A 82 -8.15 2.59 1.12
C LEU A 82 -7.09 2.96 0.08
N PHE A 83 -6.08 2.12 -0.05
CA PHE A 83 -4.97 2.29 -0.97
C PHE A 83 -4.46 0.92 -1.38
N HIS A 84 -4.09 0.75 -2.65
CA HIS A 84 -3.48 -0.46 -3.16
C HIS A 84 -2.64 -0.12 -4.38
N GLN A 85 -1.32 -0.33 -4.28
CA GLN A 85 -0.41 -0.11 -5.40
C GLN A 85 0.68 -1.19 -5.46
N ASN A 86 0.94 -1.64 -6.69
CA ASN A 86 1.96 -2.62 -7.01
C ASN A 86 3.15 -1.94 -7.67
N PHE A 87 4.35 -2.35 -7.28
CA PHE A 87 5.61 -1.91 -7.84
C PHE A 87 6.41 -3.13 -8.28
N LEU A 88 6.80 -3.16 -9.56
CA LEU A 88 7.72 -4.16 -10.06
C LEU A 88 9.15 -3.72 -9.72
N LEU A 89 9.79 -4.45 -8.80
CA LEU A 89 11.17 -4.22 -8.42
C LEU A 89 12.12 -4.82 -9.48
N PRO A 90 13.17 -4.08 -9.86
CA PRO A 90 14.13 -4.57 -10.83
C PRO A 90 15.01 -5.67 -10.23
N PRO A 91 15.65 -6.51 -11.07
CA PRO A 91 16.41 -7.68 -10.61
C PRO A 91 17.72 -7.33 -9.88
N TYR A 92 18.18 -6.07 -9.94
CA TYR A 92 19.37 -5.60 -9.23
C TYR A 92 19.08 -5.12 -7.80
N VAL A 93 17.89 -5.41 -7.27
CA VAL A 93 17.53 -5.13 -5.87
C VAL A 93 18.02 -6.26 -4.97
N ASP A 94 18.56 -5.91 -3.81
CA ASP A 94 18.81 -6.87 -2.74
C ASP A 94 17.52 -7.08 -1.94
N PHE A 95 16.79 -8.14 -2.27
CA PHE A 95 15.51 -8.45 -1.62
C PHE A 95 15.67 -8.87 -0.16
N SER A 96 16.87 -9.33 0.24
CA SER A 96 17.11 -9.77 1.62
C SER A 96 17.25 -8.62 2.61
N GLU A 97 17.61 -7.44 2.12
CA GLU A 97 17.85 -6.22 2.90
C GLU A 97 16.72 -5.18 2.73
N LEU A 98 15.58 -5.55 2.13
CA LEU A 98 14.39 -4.70 2.06
C LEU A 98 13.90 -4.35 3.47
N LYS A 99 13.65 -3.07 3.70
CA LYS A 99 13.20 -2.59 5.01
C LYS A 99 12.04 -1.61 4.89
N VAL A 100 11.01 -1.82 5.69
CA VAL A 100 9.89 -0.90 5.83
C VAL A 100 10.02 -0.15 7.14
N VAL A 101 9.95 1.17 7.09
CA VAL A 101 9.95 2.03 8.28
C VAL A 101 8.83 3.04 8.19
N HIS A 102 8.18 3.31 9.31
CA HIS A 102 7.23 4.40 9.43
C HIS A 102 7.92 5.59 10.12
N LYS A 103 7.87 6.78 9.50
CA LYS A 103 8.46 7.99 10.06
C LYS A 103 7.50 9.17 9.91
N GLY A 104 6.97 9.65 11.04
CA GLY A 104 5.99 10.74 11.05
C GLY A 104 4.66 10.30 10.46
N HIS A 105 4.33 10.77 9.26
CA HIS A 105 3.12 10.42 8.50
C HIS A 105 3.42 9.70 7.17
N GLU A 106 4.63 9.14 7.06
CA GLU A 106 5.15 8.54 5.84
C GLU A 106 5.62 7.11 6.09
N LEU A 107 5.17 6.20 5.24
CA LEU A 107 5.71 4.86 5.10
C LEU A 107 6.87 4.89 4.10
N ARG A 108 8.03 4.40 4.50
CA ARG A 108 9.22 4.31 3.66
C ARG A 108 9.63 2.86 3.46
N VAL A 109 9.69 2.45 2.19
CA VAL A 109 10.31 1.18 1.80
C VAL A 109 11.71 1.48 1.27
N HIS A 110 12.71 1.04 2.00
CA HIS A 110 14.11 1.05 1.59
C HIS A 110 14.38 -0.15 0.69
N ILE A 111 14.78 0.13 -0.54
CA ILE A 111 14.99 -0.84 -1.63
C ILE A 111 16.47 -0.79 -2.00
N PRO A 112 17.34 -1.51 -1.27
CA PRO A 112 18.77 -1.50 -1.53
C PRO A 112 19.10 -2.14 -2.87
N TYR A 113 20.17 -1.66 -3.51
CA TYR A 113 20.71 -2.28 -4.71
C TYR A 113 21.73 -3.35 -4.34
N LEU A 114 21.82 -4.40 -5.16
CA LEU A 114 22.89 -5.40 -5.05
C LEU A 114 24.25 -4.70 -5.17
N PRO A 115 25.26 -5.14 -4.40
CA PRO A 115 26.58 -4.52 -4.39
C PRO A 115 27.33 -4.68 -5.71
N GLN A 116 26.96 -5.68 -6.51
CA GLN A 116 27.54 -5.92 -7.83
C GLN A 116 26.55 -5.45 -8.90
N GLY A 117 26.99 -4.49 -9.72
CA GLY A 117 26.25 -3.99 -10.86
C GLY A 117 26.10 -5.03 -11.99
N PRO A 118 25.62 -4.64 -13.17
CA PRO A 118 25.48 -5.56 -14.29
C PRO A 118 26.83 -6.21 -14.63
N ARG A 119 26.86 -7.55 -14.75
CA ARG A 119 28.04 -8.27 -15.24
C ARG A 119 27.99 -8.37 -16.76
N PHE A 120 29.14 -8.24 -17.41
CA PHE A 120 29.29 -8.60 -18.81
C PHE A 120 29.35 -10.13 -18.93
N LEU A 121 28.69 -10.65 -19.96
CA LEU A 121 28.74 -12.07 -20.32
C LEU A 121 29.63 -12.22 -21.55
N GLU A 122 30.48 -13.23 -21.55
CA GLU A 122 31.22 -13.63 -22.76
C GLU A 122 30.29 -14.42 -23.69
N ILE A 123 30.47 -14.25 -25.01
CA ILE A 123 29.70 -14.98 -26.03
C ILE A 123 30.47 -16.25 -26.38
N GLU A 124 29.92 -17.42 -26.05
CA GLU A 124 30.46 -18.70 -26.52
C GLU A 124 30.18 -18.85 -28.02
N GLN A 125 31.24 -19.07 -28.82
CA GLN A 125 31.10 -19.44 -30.23
C GLN A 125 31.23 -20.96 -30.37
N ARG A 126 30.23 -21.60 -30.99
CA ARG A 126 30.23 -23.03 -31.34
C ARG A 126 30.25 -23.19 -32.85
#